data_AF-A0A525D2L4-F1
#
_entry.id   AF-A0A525D2L4-F1
#
_cell.length_a   1.000
_cell.length_b   1.000
_cell.length_c   1.000
_cell.angle_alpha   90.00
_cell.angle_beta   90.00
_cell.angle_gamma   90.00
#
_symmetry.space_group_name_H-M   'P 1'
#
loop_
_entity.id
_entity.type
_entity.pdbx_description
1 polymer ?
#
loop_
_entity_poly.entity_id
_entity_poly.type
_entity_poly.pdbx_seq_one_letter_code
_entity_poly.pdbx_strand_id
1 'polypeptide(L)'
;MEDGGHPCVCLGADPGSPDFGVPGAVCIGRWKNNGWQVLSRAALCSLNAGRFRLPLVQAVKQLVKELNDEILLVDAPGITRGIAGAELLLGLTDAALIQRILVLCQKDADLPYPDELTSAQVKIQRVVPSINARRPNRRNRMINRTALWDDFLIDAKEMRIDLSHVSLTGTPPPFNATAQWHGRQVALMNQQATLAMGEVVRMENKTLTIRSCGAEKGFNQVIIRDACRDTEGYLKTARHAASAESRCFSPFQSKTDTMKTNPMPFVRMGGLTATLMNGVFGDPLVHLRIMNLKQSLLFDLGSGERLPSRIAHQLTHVFITHAHMDHIAGFLWLLRARIGDFPCCNIYGPPGIAGHIQGMINGIHWDRIGENGPHFCVHEVYGDHMEKFGLQAGKNKTEPLGQEPVFDHVLLETPEFRIRAVELDHGIPVLAFSFEEMPRLNIQKTRLSELNIAPGPWIGELKHMIAKGNRDAMIRLPDNTCLTAGKLADDLLTVRPARKMVYATDLADTASNRDKLILFAQNAHTFFCEAAFTLKHEKKARSASHLTARACGEIAQAANVEQVIPFHFSKRYEHGPQEIYDEVRSVCTRLVSLC
;
A
#
# COMPACT_ATOMS: atom_id res chain seq x y z
N MET A 1 11.93 38.95 -43.12
CA MET A 1 10.72 38.77 -42.30
C MET A 1 9.60 38.51 -43.27
N GLU A 2 9.17 37.27 -43.45
CA GLU A 2 7.93 36.86 -44.11
C GLU A 2 7.87 35.33 -43.99
N ASP A 3 6.69 34.83 -43.63
CA ASP A 3 6.27 33.42 -43.42
C ASP A 3 5.84 33.18 -41.97
N GLY A 4 4.73 33.82 -41.58
CA GLY A 4 3.93 33.33 -40.48
C GLY A 4 3.57 31.87 -40.78
N GLY A 5 4.15 30.95 -40.01
CA GLY A 5 4.02 29.51 -40.25
C GLY A 5 2.57 29.09 -40.46
N HIS A 6 2.37 28.05 -41.27
CA HIS A 6 1.04 27.53 -41.57
C HIS A 6 0.22 27.33 -40.29
N PRO A 7 -1.04 27.79 -40.25
CA PRO A 7 -1.90 27.59 -39.08
C PRO A 7 -2.04 26.08 -38.85
N CYS A 8 -1.58 25.62 -37.69
CA CYS A 8 -1.69 24.23 -37.29
C CYS A 8 -2.49 24.13 -35.98
N VAL A 9 -3.14 22.99 -35.82
CA VAL A 9 -3.78 22.62 -34.56
C VAL A 9 -2.85 21.66 -33.84
N CYS A 10 -2.58 21.93 -32.57
CA CYS A 10 -1.84 21.04 -31.71
C CYS A 10 -2.72 20.57 -30.56
N LEU A 11 -2.63 19.28 -30.26
CA LEU A 11 -3.15 18.68 -29.04
C LEU A 11 -1.96 18.43 -28.10
N GLY A 12 -1.88 19.24 -27.05
CA GLY A 12 -0.92 19.10 -25.97
C GLY A 12 -1.39 18.03 -24.99
N ALA A 13 -0.77 16.84 -25.05
CA ALA A 13 -1.13 15.69 -24.22
C ALA A 13 -0.22 15.52 -22.98
N ASP A 14 0.81 16.35 -22.79
CA ASP A 14 1.63 16.36 -21.56
C ASP A 14 1.01 17.26 -20.49
N PRO A 15 0.29 16.71 -19.48
CA PRO A 15 -0.29 17.55 -18.43
C PRO A 15 0.75 18.04 -17.42
N GLY A 16 1.97 17.48 -17.43
CA GLY A 16 3.01 17.82 -16.48
C GLY A 16 3.87 18.98 -16.97
N SER A 17 4.15 19.06 -18.26
CA SER A 17 4.99 20.12 -18.83
C SER A 17 4.46 20.54 -20.20
N PRO A 18 3.22 21.05 -20.27
CA PRO A 18 2.66 21.48 -21.54
C PRO A 18 3.39 22.71 -22.08
N ASP A 19 3.59 22.76 -23.38
CA ASP A 19 4.14 23.95 -24.07
C ASP A 19 3.12 25.10 -24.16
N PHE A 20 1.82 24.78 -24.07
CA PHE A 20 0.72 25.75 -24.01
C PHE A 20 -0.50 25.18 -23.30
N GLY A 21 -1.41 26.04 -22.88
CA GLY A 21 -2.64 25.63 -22.20
C GLY A 21 -2.47 25.40 -20.71
N VAL A 22 -3.36 24.58 -20.14
CA VAL A 22 -3.49 24.46 -18.69
C VAL A 22 -2.77 23.21 -18.19
N PRO A 23 -1.79 23.35 -17.27
CA PRO A 23 -1.18 22.21 -16.60
C PRO A 23 -2.22 21.36 -15.88
N GLY A 24 -2.04 20.04 -15.92
CA GLY A 24 -3.02 19.10 -15.37
C GLY A 24 -4.22 18.83 -16.28
N ALA A 25 -4.16 19.23 -17.56
CA ALA A 25 -5.17 18.97 -18.57
C ALA A 25 -4.54 18.57 -19.91
N VAL A 26 -5.35 17.97 -20.78
CA VAL A 26 -5.06 17.86 -22.22
C VAL A 26 -5.70 19.07 -22.90
N CYS A 27 -4.97 19.76 -23.78
CA CYS A 27 -5.45 20.99 -24.40
C CYS A 27 -5.36 20.92 -25.92
N ILE A 28 -6.36 21.47 -26.61
CA ILE A 28 -6.28 21.80 -28.04
C ILE A 28 -5.91 23.27 -28.16
N GLY A 29 -4.89 23.56 -28.96
CA GLY A 29 -4.48 24.91 -29.29
C GLY A 29 -4.34 25.10 -30.80
N ARG A 30 -4.61 26.31 -31.27
CA ARG A 30 -4.33 26.73 -32.64
C ARG A 30 -3.22 27.76 -32.63
N TRP A 31 -2.22 27.55 -33.46
CA TRP A 31 -1.14 28.52 -33.64
C TRP A 31 -1.63 29.68 -34.51
N LYS A 32 -1.56 30.92 -33.99
CA LYS A 32 -1.91 32.15 -34.72
C LYS A 32 -1.03 33.31 -34.25
N ASN A 33 -0.51 34.11 -35.19
CA ASN A 33 0.24 35.35 -34.91
C ASN A 33 1.38 35.17 -33.87
N ASN A 34 2.18 34.11 -33.98
CA ASN A 34 3.27 33.76 -33.08
C ASN A 34 2.87 33.37 -31.63
N GLY A 35 1.64 32.91 -31.41
CA GLY A 35 1.20 32.38 -30.12
C GLY A 35 0.17 31.25 -30.24
N TRP A 36 0.01 30.51 -29.14
CA TRP A 36 -1.01 29.46 -29.01
C TRP A 36 -2.31 30.04 -28.47
N GLN A 37 -3.40 29.86 -29.20
CA GLN A 37 -4.75 30.12 -28.70
C GLN A 37 -5.39 28.79 -28.27
N VAL A 38 -5.68 28.63 -26.98
CA VAL A 38 -6.35 27.43 -26.44
C VAL A 38 -7.81 27.44 -26.87
N LEU A 39 -8.24 26.37 -27.56
CA LEU A 39 -9.61 26.20 -28.05
C LEU A 39 -10.47 25.40 -27.07
N SER A 40 -9.94 24.27 -26.61
CA SER A 40 -10.66 23.32 -25.75
C SER A 40 -9.69 22.62 -24.79
N ARG A 41 -10.24 22.05 -23.72
CA ARG A 41 -9.45 21.37 -22.68
C ARG A 41 -10.24 20.24 -22.03
N ALA A 42 -9.53 19.19 -21.64
CA ALA A 42 -10.05 18.08 -20.86
C ALA A 42 -9.21 17.90 -19.60
N ALA A 43 -9.84 18.14 -18.44
CA ALA A 43 -9.15 18.15 -17.17
C ALA A 43 -8.72 16.75 -16.72
N LEU A 44 -7.47 16.63 -16.26
CA LEU A 44 -6.96 15.45 -15.58
C LEU A 44 -6.74 15.68 -14.09
N CYS A 45 -6.51 16.92 -13.66
CA CYS A 45 -6.11 17.29 -12.29
C CYS A 45 -4.86 16.54 -11.79
N SER A 46 -3.99 16.12 -12.71
CA SER A 46 -2.75 15.40 -12.43
C SER A 46 -1.65 15.82 -13.37
N LEU A 47 -0.43 15.92 -12.86
CA LEU A 47 0.78 16.23 -13.64
C LEU A 47 1.52 14.96 -14.09
N ASN A 48 0.99 13.77 -13.81
CA ASN A 48 1.65 12.49 -14.07
C ASN A 48 0.89 11.67 -15.10
N ALA A 49 1.29 11.83 -16.37
CA ALA A 49 0.74 11.11 -17.51
C ALA A 49 0.79 9.58 -17.32
N GLY A 50 1.89 9.04 -16.78
CA GLY A 50 2.04 7.59 -16.60
C GLY A 50 1.12 7.00 -15.53
N ARG A 51 0.86 7.74 -14.44
CA ARG A 51 -0.04 7.29 -13.37
C ARG A 51 -1.51 7.32 -13.81
N PHE A 52 -1.90 8.32 -14.59
CA PHE A 52 -3.28 8.52 -15.06
C PHE A 52 -3.42 8.36 -16.58
N ARG A 53 -2.78 7.32 -17.12
CA ARG A 53 -2.74 7.02 -18.55
C ARG A 53 -4.11 6.80 -19.20
N LEU A 54 -4.98 6.02 -18.56
CA LEU A 54 -6.33 5.79 -19.08
C LEU A 54 -7.16 7.08 -19.15
N PRO A 55 -7.25 7.89 -18.08
CA PRO A 55 -7.86 9.22 -18.17
C PRO A 55 -7.26 10.12 -19.24
N LEU A 56 -5.93 10.10 -19.41
CA LEU A 56 -5.25 10.90 -20.43
C LEU A 56 -5.66 10.45 -21.84
N VAL A 57 -5.62 9.15 -22.13
CA VAL A 57 -6.04 8.59 -23.43
C VAL A 57 -7.52 8.88 -23.71
N GLN A 58 -8.38 8.80 -22.70
CA GLN A 58 -9.80 9.16 -22.82
C GLN A 58 -9.99 10.64 -23.13
N ALA A 59 -9.27 11.53 -22.44
CA ALA A 59 -9.29 12.97 -22.68
C ALA A 59 -8.86 13.32 -24.12
N VAL A 60 -7.81 12.66 -24.62
CA VAL A 60 -7.36 12.79 -26.01
C VAL A 60 -8.46 12.34 -26.98
N LYS A 61 -9.01 11.12 -26.78
CA LYS A 61 -10.07 10.57 -27.63
C LYS A 61 -11.32 11.44 -27.68
N GLN A 62 -11.63 12.14 -26.59
CA GLN A 62 -12.75 13.06 -26.53
C GLN A 62 -12.47 14.33 -27.35
N LEU A 63 -11.33 14.97 -27.09
CA LEU A 63 -10.96 16.24 -27.73
C LEU A 63 -10.76 16.09 -29.24
N VAL A 64 -10.24 14.95 -29.70
CA VAL A 64 -10.05 14.68 -31.13
C VAL A 64 -11.37 14.67 -31.90
N LYS A 65 -12.49 14.32 -31.26
CA LYS A 65 -13.83 14.38 -31.90
C LYS A 65 -14.32 15.79 -32.18
N GLU A 66 -13.73 16.80 -31.52
CA GLU A 66 -14.08 18.21 -31.70
C GLU A 66 -13.33 18.82 -32.90
N LEU A 67 -12.37 18.09 -33.48
CA LEU A 67 -11.54 18.54 -34.58
C LEU A 67 -12.12 18.12 -35.94
N ASN A 68 -11.97 19.00 -36.93
CA ASN A 68 -12.29 18.74 -38.34
C ASN A 68 -11.09 18.10 -39.07
N ASP A 69 -11.21 17.89 -40.38
CA ASP A 69 -10.15 17.37 -41.29
C ASP A 69 -8.96 18.35 -41.48
N GLU A 70 -8.37 18.85 -40.39
CA GLU A 70 -7.16 19.67 -40.37
C GLU A 70 -5.92 18.84 -39.94
N ILE A 71 -4.72 19.32 -40.24
CA ILE A 71 -3.48 18.67 -39.79
C ILE A 71 -3.35 18.84 -38.26
N LEU A 72 -3.44 17.71 -37.54
CA LEU A 72 -3.28 17.65 -36.08
C LEU A 72 -1.86 17.25 -35.68
N LEU A 73 -1.19 18.11 -34.92
CA LEU A 73 0.04 17.77 -34.21
C LEU A 73 -0.30 17.28 -32.80
N VAL A 74 0.19 16.11 -32.41
CA VAL A 74 0.04 15.62 -31.03
C VAL A 74 1.39 15.73 -30.32
N ASP A 75 1.45 16.61 -29.32
CA ASP A 75 2.59 16.71 -28.42
C ASP A 75 2.39 15.72 -27.26
N ALA A 76 3.08 14.58 -27.34
CA ALA A 76 2.94 13.48 -26.41
C ALA A 76 3.78 13.70 -25.14
N PRO A 77 3.35 13.14 -23.98
CA PRO A 77 4.16 13.15 -22.77
C PRO A 77 5.56 12.56 -22.99
N GLY A 78 6.58 13.19 -22.40
CA GLY A 78 7.97 12.73 -22.51
C GLY A 78 8.28 11.43 -21.76
N ILE A 79 7.71 10.31 -22.19
CA ILE A 79 7.90 8.98 -21.59
C ILE A 79 8.72 8.11 -22.55
N THR A 80 9.95 7.82 -22.15
CA THR A 80 10.92 7.15 -23.02
C THR A 80 11.25 5.72 -22.58
N ARG A 81 10.80 5.29 -21.39
CA ARG A 81 11.06 3.93 -20.84
C ARG A 81 9.98 3.47 -19.84
N GLY A 82 9.76 2.15 -19.79
CA GLY A 82 8.85 1.48 -18.84
C GLY A 82 7.43 1.26 -19.38
N ILE A 83 6.67 0.41 -18.67
CA ILE A 83 5.34 -0.08 -19.06
C ILE A 83 4.37 1.08 -19.36
N ALA A 84 4.38 2.12 -18.53
CA ALA A 84 3.47 3.26 -18.70
C ALA A 84 3.68 4.00 -20.03
N GLY A 85 4.92 4.08 -20.54
CA GLY A 85 5.19 4.73 -21.82
C GLY A 85 4.85 3.85 -23.02
N ALA A 86 5.10 2.54 -22.92
CA ALA A 86 4.67 1.58 -23.93
C ALA A 86 3.14 1.61 -24.12
N GLU A 87 2.40 1.55 -23.02
CA GLU A 87 0.93 1.62 -23.04
C GLU A 87 0.42 2.98 -23.55
N LEU A 88 1.08 4.08 -23.17
CA LEU A 88 0.68 5.41 -23.63
C LEU A 88 0.97 5.64 -25.11
N LEU A 89 2.08 5.12 -25.63
CA LEU A 89 2.40 5.20 -27.05
C LEU A 89 1.30 4.56 -27.89
N LEU A 90 0.93 3.31 -27.58
CA LEU A 90 -0.13 2.60 -28.28
C LEU A 90 -1.49 3.27 -28.07
N GLY A 91 -1.82 3.65 -26.82
CA GLY A 91 -3.09 4.26 -26.49
C GLY A 91 -3.31 5.63 -27.14
N LEU A 92 -2.27 6.47 -27.22
CA LEU A 92 -2.34 7.76 -27.90
C LEU A 92 -2.42 7.61 -29.42
N THR A 93 -1.68 6.65 -29.98
CA THR A 93 -1.72 6.35 -31.42
C THR A 93 -3.14 6.00 -31.85
N ASP A 94 -3.82 5.12 -31.10
CA ASP A 94 -5.21 4.74 -31.37
C ASP A 94 -6.18 5.89 -31.08
N ALA A 95 -6.08 6.54 -29.92
CA ALA A 95 -7.04 7.57 -29.51
C ALA A 95 -7.04 8.82 -30.38
N ALA A 96 -5.89 9.21 -30.93
CA ALA A 96 -5.76 10.37 -31.80
C ALA A 96 -5.71 10.02 -33.30
N LEU A 97 -5.97 8.75 -33.66
CA LEU A 97 -5.94 8.27 -35.05
C LEU A 97 -4.64 8.66 -35.78
N ILE A 98 -3.51 8.51 -35.07
CA ILE A 98 -2.21 8.94 -35.56
C ILE A 98 -1.83 8.15 -36.81
N GLN A 99 -1.42 8.85 -37.87
CA GLN A 99 -0.99 8.22 -39.13
C GLN A 99 0.54 8.18 -39.27
N ARG A 100 1.24 9.04 -38.52
CA ARG A 100 2.69 9.18 -38.56
C ARG A 100 3.25 9.53 -37.19
N ILE A 101 4.29 8.83 -36.78
CA ILE A 101 5.02 9.09 -35.54
C ILE A 101 6.39 9.69 -35.89
N LEU A 102 6.67 10.85 -35.32
CA LEU A 102 7.99 11.50 -35.41
C LEU A 102 8.79 11.13 -34.15
N VAL A 103 9.92 10.44 -34.34
CA VAL A 103 10.80 10.07 -33.22
C VAL A 103 12.01 11.00 -33.22
N LEU A 104 12.10 11.85 -32.20
CA LEU A 104 13.25 12.72 -31.98
C LEU A 104 14.41 11.91 -31.40
N CYS A 105 15.37 11.54 -32.26
CA CYS A 105 16.54 10.75 -31.87
C CYS A 105 17.76 11.11 -32.73
N GLN A 106 18.96 10.79 -32.24
CA GLN A 106 20.15 10.88 -33.08
C GLN A 106 20.09 9.83 -34.21
N LYS A 107 20.80 10.08 -35.32
CA LYS A 107 20.72 9.29 -36.56
C LYS A 107 20.91 7.79 -36.29
N ASP A 108 21.85 7.46 -35.42
CA ASP A 108 22.26 6.08 -35.11
C ASP A 108 21.80 5.60 -33.72
N ALA A 109 20.91 6.34 -33.05
CA ALA A 109 20.38 5.91 -31.75
C ALA A 109 19.32 4.81 -31.90
N ASP A 110 19.25 3.93 -30.90
CA ASP A 110 18.16 2.96 -30.75
C ASP A 110 16.82 3.68 -30.57
N LEU A 111 15.78 3.14 -31.21
CA LEU A 111 14.42 3.65 -31.03
C LEU A 111 13.91 3.22 -29.65
N PRO A 112 13.26 4.14 -28.90
CA PRO A 112 12.49 3.74 -27.73
C PRO A 112 11.29 2.90 -28.18
N TYR A 113 10.99 1.81 -27.47
CA TYR A 113 9.81 0.96 -27.71
C TYR A 113 9.74 0.40 -29.15
N PRO A 114 10.77 -0.31 -29.63
CA PRO A 114 10.83 -0.79 -31.01
C PRO A 114 9.67 -1.74 -31.35
N ASP A 115 9.27 -2.60 -30.41
CA ASP A 115 8.19 -3.56 -30.60
C ASP A 115 6.83 -2.86 -30.68
N GLU A 116 6.58 -1.89 -29.80
CA GLU A 116 5.34 -1.12 -29.80
C GLU A 116 5.24 -0.19 -31.01
N LEU A 117 6.33 0.46 -31.40
CA LEU A 117 6.40 1.27 -32.61
C LEU A 117 6.10 0.43 -33.86
N THR A 118 6.65 -0.79 -33.94
CA THR A 118 6.38 -1.72 -35.04
C THR A 118 4.92 -2.17 -35.02
N SER A 119 4.37 -2.45 -33.83
CA SER A 119 2.99 -2.91 -33.64
C SER A 119 1.95 -1.82 -33.90
N ALA A 120 2.33 -0.54 -33.80
CA ALA A 120 1.44 0.59 -34.04
C ALA A 120 0.97 0.70 -35.50
N GLN A 121 1.61 0.01 -36.45
CA GLN A 121 1.25 -0.02 -37.89
C GLN A 121 1.16 1.37 -38.55
N VAL A 122 1.91 2.35 -38.04
CA VAL A 122 1.95 3.73 -38.53
C VAL A 122 3.32 4.07 -39.09
N LYS A 123 3.40 5.08 -39.95
CA LYS A 123 4.68 5.49 -40.54
C LYS A 123 5.58 6.12 -39.48
N ILE A 124 6.74 5.52 -39.23
CA ILE A 124 7.74 6.05 -38.29
C ILE A 124 8.76 6.89 -39.06
N GLN A 125 9.03 8.10 -38.60
CA GLN A 125 10.05 8.97 -39.18
C GLN A 125 10.98 9.49 -38.09
N ARG A 126 12.28 9.21 -38.24
CA ARG A 126 13.31 9.75 -37.35
C ARG A 126 13.55 11.23 -37.67
N VAL A 127 13.61 12.05 -36.64
CA VAL A 127 13.91 13.48 -36.75
C VAL A 127 15.11 13.77 -35.87
N VAL A 128 16.18 14.29 -36.46
CA VAL A 128 17.38 14.67 -35.71
C VAL A 128 17.09 15.95 -34.94
N PRO A 129 17.23 15.96 -33.60
CA PRO A 129 16.98 17.16 -32.82
C PRO A 129 18.01 18.25 -33.16
N SER A 130 17.59 19.52 -33.03
CA SER A 130 18.50 20.66 -33.19
C SER A 130 19.69 20.57 -32.23
N ILE A 131 20.86 21.05 -32.65
CA ILE A 131 22.04 21.14 -31.78
C ILE A 131 21.81 22.02 -30.54
N ASN A 132 20.85 22.94 -30.63
CA ASN A 132 20.43 23.81 -29.53
C ASN A 132 19.38 23.16 -28.62
N ALA A 133 18.83 22.00 -28.98
CA ALA A 133 17.86 21.30 -28.15
C ALA A 133 18.52 20.89 -26.83
N ARG A 134 17.89 21.28 -25.72
CA ARG A 134 18.32 20.91 -24.37
C ARG A 134 17.10 20.42 -23.62
N ARG A 135 17.26 19.33 -22.86
CA ARG A 135 16.20 18.84 -21.99
C ARG A 135 16.01 19.86 -20.85
N PRO A 136 14.82 20.44 -20.68
CA PRO A 136 14.60 21.39 -19.60
C PRO A 136 14.76 20.68 -18.25
N ASN A 137 15.53 21.31 -17.36
CA ASN A 137 15.75 20.75 -16.03
C ASN A 137 14.43 20.73 -15.22
N ARG A 138 14.39 19.94 -14.15
CA ARG A 138 13.17 19.76 -13.33
C ARG A 138 12.65 21.08 -12.75
N ARG A 139 13.54 22.00 -12.38
CA ARG A 139 13.18 23.30 -11.80
C ARG A 139 12.52 24.21 -12.83
N ASN A 140 13.09 24.32 -14.02
CA ASN A 140 12.52 25.13 -15.11
C ASN A 140 11.14 24.61 -15.52
N ARG A 141 10.95 23.28 -15.63
CA ARG A 141 9.63 22.70 -15.90
C ARG A 141 8.60 23.04 -14.81
N MET A 142 9.02 23.01 -13.55
CA MET A 142 8.17 23.37 -12.42
C MET A 142 7.80 24.85 -12.44
N ILE A 143 8.76 25.74 -12.68
CA ILE A 143 8.54 27.18 -12.80
C ILE A 143 7.59 27.48 -13.95
N ASN A 144 7.87 26.97 -15.16
CA ASN A 144 7.06 27.22 -16.34
C ASN A 144 5.62 26.73 -16.16
N ARG A 145 5.42 25.51 -15.64
CA ARG A 145 4.06 25.02 -15.37
C ARG A 145 3.35 25.87 -14.31
N THR A 146 4.07 26.33 -13.29
CA THR A 146 3.46 27.13 -12.22
C THR A 146 2.99 28.46 -12.80
N ALA A 147 3.82 29.11 -13.63
CA ALA A 147 3.44 30.31 -14.35
C ALA A 147 2.19 30.11 -15.22
N LEU A 148 2.14 29.04 -16.03
CA LEU A 148 0.94 28.73 -16.84
C LEU A 148 -0.33 28.53 -16.00
N TRP A 149 -0.20 27.92 -14.82
CA TRP A 149 -1.32 27.72 -13.90
C TRP A 149 -1.75 29.03 -13.22
N ASP A 150 -0.81 29.87 -12.83
CA ASP A 150 -1.08 31.18 -12.23
C ASP A 150 -1.72 32.14 -13.25
N ASP A 151 -1.20 32.17 -14.49
CA ASP A 151 -1.78 32.92 -15.61
C ASP A 151 -3.21 32.44 -15.91
N PHE A 152 -3.45 31.13 -15.87
CA PHE A 152 -4.80 30.59 -16.05
C PHE A 152 -5.77 31.04 -14.95
N LEU A 153 -5.28 31.21 -13.71
CA LEU A 153 -6.09 31.59 -12.54
C LEU A 153 -6.18 33.10 -12.29
N ILE A 154 -5.64 33.93 -13.17
CA ILE A 154 -5.54 35.39 -12.95
C ILE A 154 -6.92 36.04 -12.75
N ASP A 155 -7.92 35.60 -13.51
CA ASP A 155 -9.31 36.08 -13.45
C ASP A 155 -10.25 35.13 -12.68
N ALA A 156 -9.69 34.21 -11.89
CA ALA A 156 -10.47 33.21 -11.16
C ALA A 156 -11.31 33.86 -10.04
N LYS A 157 -12.57 33.44 -9.92
CA LYS A 157 -13.46 33.88 -8.82
C LYS A 157 -13.58 32.79 -7.77
N GLU A 158 -13.75 33.21 -6.51
CA GLU A 158 -14.08 32.27 -5.43
C GLU A 158 -15.52 31.81 -5.55
N MET A 159 -15.74 30.50 -5.42
CA MET A 159 -17.06 29.90 -5.36
C MET A 159 -17.08 28.75 -4.36
N ARG A 160 -18.27 28.47 -3.83
CA ARG A 160 -18.51 27.39 -2.86
C ARG A 160 -19.28 26.26 -3.51
N ILE A 161 -18.86 25.03 -3.23
CA ILE A 161 -19.44 23.81 -3.75
C ILE A 161 -19.78 22.91 -2.58
N ASP A 162 -21.06 22.56 -2.45
CA ASP A 162 -21.47 21.53 -1.50
C ASP A 162 -21.25 20.14 -2.12
N LEU A 163 -20.30 19.38 -1.56
CA LEU A 163 -19.94 18.05 -2.03
C LEU A 163 -21.01 16.99 -1.72
N SER A 164 -22.05 17.31 -0.95
CA SER A 164 -23.17 16.41 -0.62
C SER A 164 -24.08 16.15 -1.83
N HIS A 165 -24.07 17.06 -2.80
CA HIS A 165 -24.96 17.04 -3.97
C HIS A 165 -24.24 16.79 -5.30
N VAL A 166 -22.94 16.51 -5.27
CA VAL A 166 -22.14 16.28 -6.48
C VAL A 166 -21.26 15.05 -6.34
N SER A 167 -21.03 14.36 -7.46
CA SER A 167 -20.20 13.16 -7.46
C SER A 167 -18.71 13.52 -7.43
N LEU A 168 -18.03 13.24 -6.32
CA LEU A 168 -16.59 13.44 -6.19
C LEU A 168 -15.82 12.23 -6.74
N THR A 169 -14.93 12.43 -7.71
CA THR A 169 -14.15 11.34 -8.34
C THR A 169 -12.65 11.67 -8.43
N GLY A 170 -11.84 10.63 -8.67
CA GLY A 170 -10.38 10.73 -8.71
C GLY A 170 -9.71 10.14 -7.47
N THR A 171 -8.79 10.89 -6.87
CA THR A 171 -8.10 10.50 -5.63
C THR A 171 -8.13 11.67 -4.64
N PRO A 172 -9.32 12.10 -4.19
CA PRO A 172 -9.45 13.18 -3.22
C PRO A 172 -8.83 12.77 -1.87
N PRO A 173 -8.33 13.72 -1.06
CA PRO A 173 -7.95 13.44 0.32
C PRO A 173 -9.18 13.06 1.17
N PRO A 174 -8.98 12.41 2.32
CA PRO A 174 -10.03 12.24 3.32
C PRO A 174 -10.66 13.59 3.74
N PHE A 175 -11.97 13.62 4.00
CA PHE A 175 -12.66 14.86 4.40
C PHE A 175 -12.15 15.42 5.75
N ASN A 176 -11.69 14.59 6.67
CA ASN A 176 -11.11 15.07 7.92
C ASN A 176 -9.71 15.71 7.75
N ALA A 177 -9.04 15.49 6.61
CA ALA A 177 -7.70 15.99 6.34
C ALA A 177 -7.72 17.36 5.63
N THR A 178 -8.43 18.35 6.18
CA THR A 178 -8.69 19.67 5.54
C THR A 178 -7.44 20.36 4.99
N ALA A 179 -6.31 20.29 5.70
CA ALA A 179 -5.04 20.86 5.24
C ALA A 179 -4.52 20.24 3.93
N GLN A 180 -4.85 18.98 3.64
CA GLN A 180 -4.42 18.31 2.40
C GLN A 180 -5.26 18.70 1.18
N TRP A 181 -6.38 19.38 1.37
CA TRP A 181 -7.23 19.87 0.28
C TRP A 181 -6.69 21.17 -0.32
N HIS A 182 -6.06 22.02 0.49
CA HIS A 182 -5.55 23.32 0.08
C HIS A 182 -4.57 23.19 -1.11
N GLY A 183 -4.73 24.08 -2.09
CA GLY A 183 -3.88 24.18 -3.27
C GLY A 183 -4.08 23.07 -4.30
N ARG A 184 -5.03 22.14 -4.13
CA ARG A 184 -5.28 21.08 -5.12
C ARG A 184 -5.97 21.61 -6.36
N GLN A 185 -5.61 21.07 -7.52
CA GLN A 185 -6.40 21.27 -8.73
C GLN A 185 -7.73 20.55 -8.63
N VAL A 186 -8.78 21.24 -9.05
CA VAL A 186 -10.14 20.75 -9.12
C VAL A 186 -10.70 21.00 -10.52
N ALA A 187 -11.52 20.08 -11.02
CA ALA A 187 -12.27 20.29 -12.25
C ALA A 187 -13.76 20.03 -12.01
N LEU A 188 -14.58 20.91 -12.57
CA LEU A 188 -16.02 20.83 -12.57
C LEU A 188 -16.46 20.22 -13.89
N MET A 189 -17.18 19.10 -13.80
CA MET A 189 -17.53 18.28 -14.94
C MET A 189 -19.05 18.16 -15.07
N ASN A 190 -19.51 18.09 -16.31
CA ASN A 190 -20.82 17.57 -16.63
C ASN A 190 -20.65 16.45 -17.66
N GLN A 191 -21.01 15.24 -17.27
CA GLN A 191 -20.69 14.02 -18.02
C GLN A 191 -19.16 13.90 -18.26
N GLN A 192 -18.71 13.90 -19.52
CA GLN A 192 -17.28 13.87 -19.87
C GLN A 192 -16.72 15.27 -20.18
N ALA A 193 -17.54 16.31 -20.23
CA ALA A 193 -17.11 17.66 -20.58
C ALA A 193 -16.54 18.40 -19.36
N THR A 194 -15.37 19.04 -19.54
CA THR A 194 -14.79 19.95 -18.54
C THR A 194 -15.45 21.31 -18.65
N LEU A 195 -16.24 21.68 -17.65
CA LEU A 195 -16.91 22.99 -17.59
C LEU A 195 -16.02 24.07 -16.99
N ALA A 196 -15.22 23.71 -15.98
CA ALA A 196 -14.30 24.63 -15.33
C ALA A 196 -13.14 23.88 -14.68
N MET A 197 -12.04 24.59 -14.48
CA MET A 197 -10.92 24.15 -13.65
C MET A 197 -10.59 25.24 -12.64
N GLY A 198 -10.08 24.83 -11.50
CA GLY A 198 -9.76 25.73 -10.41
C GLY A 198 -8.76 25.15 -9.41
N GLU A 199 -8.53 25.93 -8.37
CA GLU A 199 -7.68 25.59 -7.24
C GLU A 199 -8.49 25.62 -5.95
N VAL A 200 -8.31 24.61 -5.10
CA VAL A 200 -8.97 24.55 -3.80
C VAL A 200 -8.33 25.56 -2.84
N VAL A 201 -9.15 26.48 -2.33
CA VAL A 201 -8.73 27.45 -1.31
C VAL A 201 -8.83 26.81 0.07
N ARG A 202 -9.97 26.21 0.40
CA ARG A 202 -10.20 25.54 1.69
C ARG A 202 -11.39 24.59 1.64
N MET A 203 -11.47 23.69 2.62
CA MET A 203 -12.59 22.76 2.79
C MET A 203 -13.10 22.81 4.22
N GLU A 204 -14.41 22.98 4.39
CA GLU A 204 -15.10 23.05 5.68
C GLU A 204 -16.41 22.25 5.58
N ASN A 205 -16.64 21.28 6.46
CA ASN A 205 -17.92 20.55 6.55
C ASN A 205 -18.49 20.06 5.20
N LYS A 206 -17.65 19.41 4.36
CA LYS A 206 -17.99 18.97 2.99
C LYS A 206 -18.34 20.09 2.01
N THR A 207 -18.18 21.35 2.40
CA THR A 207 -18.24 22.51 1.51
C THR A 207 -16.82 22.86 1.06
N LEU A 208 -16.60 22.81 -0.25
CA LEU A 208 -15.34 23.12 -0.89
C LEU A 208 -15.37 24.57 -1.40
N THR A 209 -14.44 25.40 -0.92
CA THR A 209 -14.22 26.73 -1.49
C THR A 209 -13.08 26.65 -2.48
N ILE A 210 -13.36 27.04 -3.73
CA ILE A 210 -12.41 26.96 -4.84
C ILE A 210 -12.29 28.32 -5.53
N ARG A 211 -11.12 28.60 -6.09
CA ARG A 211 -10.92 29.65 -7.09
C ARG A 211 -11.01 29.02 -8.47
N SER A 212 -12.00 29.40 -9.27
CA SER A 212 -12.28 28.77 -10.56
C SER A 212 -12.40 29.80 -11.68
N CYS A 213 -11.91 29.45 -12.86
CA CYS A 213 -12.15 30.17 -14.10
C CYS A 213 -13.30 29.49 -14.84
N GLY A 214 -14.54 29.76 -14.41
CA GLY A 214 -15.75 29.17 -14.99
C GLY A 214 -16.73 28.59 -13.96
N ALA A 215 -17.62 27.74 -14.45
CA ALA A 215 -19.00 27.52 -14.03
C ALA A 215 -19.35 27.49 -12.52
N GLU A 216 -20.33 28.34 -12.15
CA GLU A 216 -21.02 28.40 -10.85
C GLU A 216 -22.18 27.39 -10.71
N LYS A 217 -22.72 26.88 -11.83
CA LYS A 217 -23.86 25.93 -11.90
C LYS A 217 -23.72 24.99 -13.10
N GLY A 218 -24.48 23.88 -13.10
CA GLY A 218 -24.59 22.97 -14.26
C GLY A 218 -23.58 21.83 -14.31
N PHE A 219 -22.71 21.69 -13.30
CA PHE A 219 -21.85 20.53 -13.10
C PHE A 219 -22.52 19.50 -12.18
N ASN A 220 -22.26 18.22 -12.40
CA ASN A 220 -22.73 17.12 -11.55
C ASN A 220 -21.59 16.27 -10.95
N GLN A 221 -20.36 16.52 -11.41
CA GLN A 221 -19.16 15.81 -10.97
C GLN A 221 -18.02 16.79 -10.68
N VAL A 222 -17.24 16.46 -9.65
CA VAL A 222 -16.02 17.18 -9.27
C VAL A 222 -14.85 16.21 -9.32
N ILE A 223 -13.81 16.52 -10.09
CA ILE A 223 -12.60 15.70 -10.18
C ILE A 223 -11.48 16.34 -9.36
N ILE A 224 -10.92 15.59 -8.41
CA ILE A 224 -9.72 15.96 -7.67
C ILE A 224 -8.75 14.79 -7.70
N ARG A 225 -7.50 15.05 -8.10
CA ARG A 225 -6.43 14.04 -8.10
C ARG A 225 -5.19 14.57 -7.39
N ASP A 226 -4.01 14.33 -7.93
CA ASP A 226 -2.72 14.55 -7.26
C ASP A 226 -1.96 15.78 -7.74
N ALA A 227 -2.51 16.65 -8.60
CA ALA A 227 -1.90 17.96 -8.82
C ALA A 227 -2.23 18.93 -7.67
N CYS A 228 -1.21 19.53 -7.06
CA CYS A 228 -1.38 20.51 -6.00
C CYS A 228 -0.27 21.55 -5.98
N ARG A 229 -0.59 22.73 -5.47
CA ARG A 229 0.38 23.73 -5.03
C ARG A 229 1.09 23.25 -3.77
N ASP A 230 2.33 23.65 -3.60
CA ASP A 230 3.07 23.41 -2.38
C ASP A 230 3.28 24.65 -1.53
N THR A 231 3.99 24.48 -0.42
CA THR A 231 4.27 25.55 0.56
C THR A 231 5.11 26.68 -0.03
N GLU A 232 5.88 26.42 -1.09
CA GLU A 232 6.66 27.44 -1.82
C GLU A 232 5.87 28.04 -2.98
N GLY A 233 4.61 27.64 -3.16
CA GLY A 233 3.74 28.15 -4.22
C GLY A 233 3.89 27.42 -5.56
N TYR A 234 4.71 26.37 -5.65
CA TYR A 234 4.95 25.66 -6.91
C TYR A 234 3.93 24.55 -7.17
N LEU A 235 3.50 24.43 -8.42
CA LEU A 235 2.61 23.35 -8.85
C LEU A 235 3.39 22.03 -9.00
N LYS A 236 3.01 21.03 -8.19
CA LYS A 236 3.65 19.72 -8.13
C LYS A 236 2.65 18.57 -8.01
N THR A 237 3.16 17.36 -8.14
CA THR A 237 2.40 16.15 -7.80
C THR A 237 2.42 15.98 -6.29
N ALA A 238 1.27 16.09 -5.65
CA ALA A 238 1.03 15.72 -4.27
C ALA A 238 1.59 14.33 -4.04
N ARG A 239 2.51 14.22 -3.08
CA ARG A 239 2.78 12.91 -2.49
C ARG A 239 1.47 12.49 -1.86
N HIS A 240 0.96 11.32 -2.23
CA HIS A 240 0.01 10.67 -1.35
C HIS A 240 0.70 10.63 0.02
N ALA A 241 0.17 11.38 1.00
CA ALA A 241 0.13 10.80 2.32
C ALA A 241 -0.45 9.42 2.07
N ALA A 242 0.24 8.37 2.51
CA ALA A 242 -0.38 7.06 2.54
C ALA A 242 -1.71 7.31 3.25
N SER A 243 -2.80 7.36 2.50
CA SER A 243 -4.10 7.28 3.08
C SER A 243 -4.03 5.89 3.70
N ALA A 244 -3.84 5.86 5.01
CA ALA A 244 -4.28 4.76 5.85
C ALA A 244 -5.82 4.70 5.78
N GLU A 245 -6.40 4.86 4.60
CA GLU A 245 -7.67 4.24 4.28
C GLU A 245 -7.36 2.78 4.12
N SER A 246 -7.44 2.10 5.26
CA SER A 246 -7.70 0.68 5.34
C SER A 246 -8.91 0.39 4.48
N ARG A 247 -8.68 0.03 3.22
CA ARG A 247 -9.76 -0.44 2.37
C ARG A 247 -10.13 -1.80 2.90
N CYS A 248 -11.32 -1.95 3.48
CA CYS A 248 -11.89 -3.25 3.77
C CYS A 248 -12.38 -3.85 2.44
N PHE A 249 -11.63 -4.79 1.87
CA PHE A 249 -12.06 -5.60 0.74
C PHE A 249 -12.16 -7.04 1.22
N SER A 250 -13.29 -7.68 0.94
CA SER A 250 -13.37 -9.14 1.02
C SER A 250 -12.44 -9.73 -0.05
N PRO A 251 -11.39 -10.48 0.29
CA PRO A 251 -10.47 -11.04 -0.71
C PRO A 251 -11.07 -12.21 -1.49
N PHE A 252 -12.28 -12.67 -1.13
CA PHE A 252 -12.92 -13.83 -1.74
C PHE A 252 -14.44 -13.62 -1.80
N GLN A 253 -14.96 -13.12 -2.92
CA GLN A 253 -16.31 -13.47 -3.31
C GLN A 253 -16.26 -14.86 -3.94
N SER A 254 -16.34 -15.89 -3.10
CA SER A 254 -16.83 -17.19 -3.56
C SER A 254 -18.28 -16.99 -4.01
N LYS A 255 -18.65 -17.50 -5.19
CA LYS A 255 -20.02 -17.43 -5.72
C LYS A 255 -21.05 -18.26 -4.92
N THR A 256 -20.64 -18.83 -3.78
CA THR A 256 -21.47 -19.60 -2.88
C THR A 256 -21.20 -19.13 -1.45
N ASP A 257 -21.91 -18.12 -0.96
CA ASP A 257 -22.00 -17.88 0.48
C ASP A 257 -23.35 -17.27 0.85
N THR A 258 -24.20 -18.11 1.40
CA THR A 258 -25.47 -17.78 2.06
C THR A 258 -25.27 -17.40 3.53
N MET A 259 -24.04 -17.11 3.96
CA MET A 259 -23.76 -16.58 5.30
C MET A 259 -23.63 -15.06 5.29
N LYS A 260 -24.33 -14.40 6.22
CA LYS A 260 -24.13 -12.99 6.59
C LYS A 260 -22.67 -12.81 7.02
N THR A 261 -21.75 -12.54 6.09
CA THR A 261 -20.32 -12.54 6.40
C THR A 261 -19.90 -11.21 7.01
N ASN A 262 -19.57 -11.26 8.31
CA ASN A 262 -18.86 -10.20 9.03
C ASN A 262 -17.60 -9.78 8.26
N PRO A 263 -17.35 -8.48 8.01
CA PRO A 263 -16.23 -8.06 7.18
C PRO A 263 -14.89 -8.42 7.82
N MET A 264 -13.88 -8.66 6.97
CA MET A 264 -12.52 -9.06 7.36
C MET A 264 -11.60 -7.84 7.28
N PRO A 265 -11.25 -7.20 8.42
CA PRO A 265 -10.22 -6.18 8.42
C PRO A 265 -8.94 -6.74 7.82
N PHE A 266 -8.35 -6.03 6.87
CA PHE A 266 -7.03 -6.36 6.36
C PHE A 266 -6.17 -5.10 6.27
N VAL A 267 -4.87 -5.28 6.45
CA VAL A 267 -3.87 -4.22 6.30
C VAL A 267 -2.74 -4.69 5.41
N ARG A 268 -2.28 -3.77 4.54
CA ARG A 268 -1.10 -3.97 3.71
C ARG A 268 0.09 -3.24 4.30
N MET A 269 1.10 -3.99 4.71
CA MET A 269 2.37 -3.46 5.19
C MET A 269 3.42 -3.65 4.10
N GLY A 270 3.40 -2.78 3.09
CA GLY A 270 4.36 -2.87 1.99
C GLY A 270 4.17 -4.13 1.14
N GLY A 271 5.11 -5.08 1.24
CA GLY A 271 5.04 -6.39 0.57
C GLY A 271 4.28 -7.46 1.35
N LEU A 272 3.67 -7.11 2.48
CA LEU A 272 2.95 -8.01 3.35
C LEU A 272 1.46 -7.66 3.42
N THR A 273 0.63 -8.67 3.64
CA THR A 273 -0.79 -8.52 3.93
C THR A 273 -1.13 -9.25 5.22
N ALA A 274 -1.75 -8.57 6.18
CA ALA A 274 -2.31 -9.15 7.39
C ALA A 274 -3.84 -9.08 7.32
N THR A 275 -4.54 -10.19 7.54
CA THR A 275 -6.02 -10.26 7.44
C THR A 275 -6.59 -10.92 8.68
N LEU A 276 -7.55 -10.28 9.33
CA LEU A 276 -8.33 -10.87 10.42
C LEU A 276 -9.46 -11.72 9.83
N MET A 277 -9.26 -13.03 9.79
CA MET A 277 -10.04 -13.97 8.97
C MET A 277 -11.50 -14.05 9.42
N ASN A 278 -11.74 -14.09 10.73
CA ASN A 278 -13.08 -14.28 11.28
C ASN A 278 -13.81 -12.96 11.59
N GLY A 279 -13.24 -11.82 11.16
CA GLY A 279 -13.75 -10.49 11.46
C GLY A 279 -13.60 -10.12 12.94
N VAL A 280 -14.16 -8.98 13.34
CA VAL A 280 -13.93 -8.41 14.69
C VAL A 280 -14.71 -9.08 15.82
N PHE A 281 -15.76 -9.87 15.50
CA PHE A 281 -16.58 -10.60 16.47
C PHE A 281 -16.31 -12.10 16.51
N GLY A 282 -15.55 -12.61 15.53
CA GLY A 282 -15.26 -14.03 15.42
C GLY A 282 -14.02 -14.43 16.19
N ASP A 283 -13.77 -15.74 16.22
CA ASP A 283 -12.62 -16.36 16.86
C ASP A 283 -11.29 -15.75 16.35
N PRO A 284 -10.37 -15.34 17.24
CA PRO A 284 -9.10 -14.72 16.88
C PRO A 284 -8.27 -15.54 15.88
N LEU A 285 -7.98 -14.93 14.74
CA LEU A 285 -7.20 -15.54 13.67
C LEU A 285 -6.70 -14.47 12.69
N VAL A 286 -5.42 -14.13 12.77
CA VAL A 286 -4.76 -13.24 11.79
C VAL A 286 -3.90 -14.04 10.84
N HIS A 287 -4.23 -13.98 9.55
CA HIS A 287 -3.40 -14.52 8.48
C HIS A 287 -2.42 -13.48 7.96
N LEU A 288 -1.12 -13.75 8.13
CA LEU A 288 -0.05 -12.94 7.54
C LEU A 288 0.52 -13.64 6.30
N ARG A 289 0.45 -12.95 5.16
CA ARG A 289 1.01 -13.38 3.88
C ARG A 289 2.12 -12.44 3.44
N ILE A 290 3.29 -13.01 3.20
CA ILE A 290 4.45 -12.29 2.66
C ILE A 290 4.43 -12.47 1.14
N MET A 291 4.12 -11.44 0.35
CA MET A 291 3.84 -11.60 -1.10
C MET A 291 4.99 -12.23 -1.90
N ASN A 292 6.24 -12.01 -1.47
CA ASN A 292 7.43 -12.48 -2.18
C ASN A 292 7.93 -13.83 -1.68
N LEU A 293 7.31 -14.41 -0.65
CA LEU A 293 7.61 -15.74 -0.14
C LEU A 293 6.38 -16.62 -0.35
N LYS A 294 6.57 -17.89 -0.72
CA LYS A 294 5.48 -18.88 -0.72
C LYS A 294 5.18 -19.36 0.71
N GLN A 295 5.04 -18.41 1.63
CA GLN A 295 5.00 -18.64 3.06
C GLN A 295 3.83 -17.87 3.69
N SER A 296 3.07 -18.57 4.53
CA SER A 296 2.04 -17.98 5.39
C SER A 296 2.39 -18.19 6.86
N LEU A 297 2.01 -17.23 7.69
CA LEU A 297 2.04 -17.31 9.15
C LEU A 297 0.62 -17.07 9.68
N LEU A 298 0.27 -17.70 10.80
CA LEU A 298 -0.99 -17.45 11.51
C LEU A 298 -0.69 -16.98 12.93
N PHE A 299 -1.46 -15.99 13.40
CA PHE A 299 -1.52 -15.60 14.80
C PHE A 299 -2.89 -15.97 15.35
N ASP A 300 -2.86 -16.75 16.42
CA ASP A 300 -3.92 -17.65 16.86
C ASP A 300 -4.44 -18.60 15.77
N LEU A 301 -5.28 -19.52 16.21
CA LEU A 301 -5.85 -20.57 15.42
C LEU A 301 -7.32 -20.77 15.81
N GLY A 302 -8.10 -19.69 15.81
CA GLY A 302 -9.56 -19.74 15.90
C GLY A 302 -10.20 -20.48 14.71
N SER A 303 -11.52 -20.41 14.56
CA SER A 303 -12.25 -21.13 13.51
C SER A 303 -11.59 -21.02 12.12
N GLY A 304 -11.24 -22.19 11.55
CA GLY A 304 -10.56 -22.30 10.25
C GLY A 304 -11.49 -22.29 9.04
N GLU A 305 -12.80 -22.07 9.23
CA GLU A 305 -13.83 -22.16 8.17
C GLU A 305 -13.54 -21.25 6.97
N ARG A 306 -12.96 -20.07 7.22
CA ARG A 306 -12.63 -19.08 6.19
C ARG A 306 -11.24 -19.25 5.58
N LEU A 307 -10.45 -20.24 6.02
CA LEU A 307 -9.13 -20.54 5.49
C LEU A 307 -9.19 -21.63 4.41
N PRO A 308 -8.85 -21.31 3.15
CA PRO A 308 -8.69 -22.33 2.10
C PRO A 308 -7.61 -23.35 2.47
N SER A 309 -7.84 -24.63 2.13
CA SER A 309 -6.88 -25.71 2.38
C SER A 309 -5.48 -25.45 1.81
N ARG A 310 -5.37 -24.75 0.67
CA ARG A 310 -4.10 -24.33 0.08
C ARG A 310 -3.23 -23.49 1.04
N ILE A 311 -3.84 -22.71 1.94
CA ILE A 311 -3.08 -21.93 2.93
C ILE A 311 -2.40 -22.87 3.92
N ALA A 312 -3.06 -23.94 4.36
CA ALA A 312 -2.48 -24.91 5.27
C ALA A 312 -1.18 -25.52 4.71
N HIS A 313 -1.10 -25.74 3.39
CA HIS A 313 0.10 -26.28 2.74
C HIS A 313 1.27 -25.28 2.67
N GLN A 314 0.98 -23.98 2.68
CA GLN A 314 1.98 -22.89 2.69
C GLN A 314 2.28 -22.39 4.11
N LEU A 315 1.56 -22.91 5.10
CA LEU A 315 1.71 -22.54 6.49
C LEU A 315 3.01 -23.12 7.02
N THR A 316 3.84 -22.27 7.61
CA THR A 316 5.15 -22.68 8.15
C THR A 316 5.26 -22.48 9.64
N HIS A 317 4.59 -21.44 10.16
CA HIS A 317 4.59 -21.11 11.58
C HIS A 317 3.19 -20.65 12.00
N VAL A 318 2.78 -21.09 13.18
CA VAL A 318 1.57 -20.66 13.90
C VAL A 318 2.00 -20.12 15.25
N PHE A 319 1.47 -18.99 15.66
CA PHE A 319 1.76 -18.35 16.94
C PHE A 319 0.47 -18.27 17.75
N ILE A 320 0.32 -19.12 18.75
CA ILE A 320 -0.86 -19.24 19.60
C ILE A 320 -0.62 -18.44 20.87
N THR A 321 -1.50 -17.49 21.16
CA THR A 321 -1.39 -16.62 22.34
C THR A 321 -1.64 -17.40 23.62
N HIS A 322 -2.66 -18.26 23.61
CA HIS A 322 -3.03 -19.18 24.68
C HIS A 322 -4.03 -20.24 24.22
N ALA A 323 -4.34 -21.22 25.08
CA ALA A 323 -5.10 -22.42 24.72
C ALA A 323 -6.61 -22.36 25.04
N HIS A 324 -7.22 -21.16 25.06
CA HIS A 324 -8.68 -21.08 25.05
C HIS A 324 -9.24 -21.61 23.73
N MET A 325 -10.48 -22.14 23.77
CA MET A 325 -11.10 -22.83 22.65
C MET A 325 -11.12 -21.98 21.37
N ASP A 326 -11.50 -20.71 21.47
CA ASP A 326 -11.57 -19.76 20.35
C ASP A 326 -10.20 -19.34 19.79
N HIS A 327 -9.09 -19.70 20.44
CA HIS A 327 -7.73 -19.45 19.96
C HIS A 327 -7.06 -20.70 19.38
N ILE A 328 -7.60 -21.90 19.62
CA ILE A 328 -6.97 -23.17 19.25
C ILE A 328 -7.88 -24.12 18.44
N ALA A 329 -9.19 -23.91 18.40
CA ALA A 329 -10.16 -24.82 17.76
C ALA A 329 -9.87 -25.09 16.27
N GLY A 330 -9.28 -24.13 15.56
CA GLY A 330 -8.83 -24.26 14.18
C GLY A 330 -7.72 -25.29 13.96
N PHE A 331 -7.15 -25.86 15.03
CA PHE A 331 -6.14 -26.90 14.91
C PHE A 331 -6.68 -28.14 14.21
N LEU A 332 -7.94 -28.51 14.44
CA LEU A 332 -8.56 -29.64 13.75
C LEU A 332 -8.68 -29.40 12.23
N TRP A 333 -8.95 -28.16 11.82
CA TRP A 333 -8.90 -27.78 10.41
C TRP A 333 -7.48 -27.94 9.85
N LEU A 334 -6.47 -27.44 10.56
CA LEU A 334 -5.08 -27.51 10.12
C LEU A 334 -4.60 -28.96 9.98
N LEU A 335 -4.90 -29.78 10.99
CA LEU A 335 -4.59 -31.20 11.05
C LEU A 335 -5.22 -31.95 9.87
N ARG A 336 -6.51 -31.73 9.62
CA ARG A 336 -7.23 -32.33 8.47
C ARG A 336 -6.66 -31.86 7.13
N ALA A 337 -6.38 -30.56 6.99
CA ALA A 337 -5.90 -29.98 5.74
C ALA A 337 -4.49 -30.42 5.36
N ARG A 338 -3.70 -30.88 6.34
CA ARG A 338 -2.33 -31.36 6.18
C ARG A 338 -2.17 -32.88 6.17
N ILE A 339 -3.26 -33.65 6.02
CA ILE A 339 -3.16 -35.10 5.78
C ILE A 339 -2.45 -35.32 4.44
N GLY A 340 -1.31 -36.00 4.47
CA GLY A 340 -0.42 -36.22 3.33
C GLY A 340 1.02 -35.83 3.65
N ASP A 341 1.87 -35.85 2.63
CA ASP A 341 3.29 -35.51 2.77
C ASP A 341 3.50 -34.00 2.69
N PHE A 342 3.56 -33.34 3.85
CA PHE A 342 3.82 -31.91 3.97
C PHE A 342 4.97 -31.65 4.96
N PRO A 343 5.80 -30.61 4.72
CA PRO A 343 6.84 -30.23 5.66
C PRO A 343 6.29 -29.94 7.05
N CYS A 344 7.08 -30.23 8.09
CA CYS A 344 6.73 -29.94 9.48
C CYS A 344 6.31 -28.47 9.66
N CYS A 345 5.21 -28.22 10.37
CA CYS A 345 4.76 -26.88 10.73
C CYS A 345 5.22 -26.55 12.15
N ASN A 346 5.84 -25.39 12.34
CA ASN A 346 6.19 -24.90 13.67
C ASN A 346 4.97 -24.26 14.33
N ILE A 347 4.75 -24.54 15.61
CA ILE A 347 3.68 -23.94 16.41
C ILE A 347 4.33 -23.39 17.67
N TYR A 348 4.14 -22.11 17.97
CA TYR A 348 4.65 -21.47 19.18
C TYR A 348 3.47 -21.15 20.09
N GLY A 349 3.63 -21.35 21.39
CA GLY A 349 2.60 -20.97 22.36
C GLY A 349 3.11 -21.00 23.79
N PRO A 350 2.25 -20.67 24.77
CA PRO A 350 2.62 -20.72 26.18
C PRO A 350 2.82 -22.17 26.66
N PRO A 351 3.39 -22.36 27.87
CA PRO A 351 3.58 -23.68 28.47
C PRO A 351 2.31 -24.54 28.48
N GLY A 352 2.45 -25.83 28.15
CA GLY A 352 1.35 -26.79 28.11
C GLY A 352 0.61 -26.91 26.76
N ILE A 353 0.87 -26.01 25.80
CA ILE A 353 0.23 -26.05 24.47
C ILE A 353 0.50 -27.37 23.72
N ALA A 354 1.68 -27.99 23.89
CA ALA A 354 1.99 -29.28 23.28
C ALA A 354 1.07 -30.39 23.78
N GLY A 355 0.74 -30.38 25.08
CA GLY A 355 -0.21 -31.32 25.69
C GLY A 355 -1.62 -31.18 25.12
N HIS A 356 -2.12 -29.95 24.97
CA HIS A 356 -3.43 -29.67 24.36
C HIS A 356 -3.50 -30.14 22.90
N ILE A 357 -2.46 -29.84 22.11
CA ILE A 357 -2.37 -30.25 20.71
C ILE A 357 -2.33 -31.78 20.60
N GLN A 358 -1.50 -32.43 21.41
CA GLN A 358 -1.43 -33.90 21.43
C GLN A 358 -2.77 -34.51 21.84
N GLY A 359 -3.50 -33.92 22.80
CA GLY A 359 -4.83 -34.36 23.18
C GLY A 359 -5.82 -34.33 22.02
N MET A 360 -5.82 -33.25 21.22
CA MET A 360 -6.64 -33.16 20.01
C MET A 360 -6.26 -34.19 18.94
N ILE A 361 -4.96 -34.45 18.75
CA ILE A 361 -4.47 -35.50 17.84
C ILE A 361 -4.94 -36.88 18.33
N ASN A 362 -4.79 -37.18 19.61
CA ASN A 362 -5.14 -38.47 20.22
C ASN A 362 -6.65 -38.70 20.28
N GLY A 363 -7.45 -37.64 20.24
CA GLY A 363 -8.91 -37.74 20.16
C GLY A 363 -9.43 -38.31 18.83
N ILE A 364 -8.57 -38.44 17.82
CA ILE A 364 -8.90 -38.99 16.50
C ILE A 364 -8.34 -40.40 16.38
N HIS A 365 -9.13 -41.31 15.81
CA HIS A 365 -8.66 -42.66 15.50
C HIS A 365 -7.88 -42.68 14.17
N TRP A 366 -6.63 -43.15 14.21
CA TRP A 366 -5.71 -43.16 13.07
C TRP A 366 -5.39 -44.59 12.60
N ASP A 367 -6.11 -45.09 11.60
CA ASP A 367 -5.94 -46.45 11.05
C ASP A 367 -5.24 -46.48 9.67
N ARG A 368 -5.22 -45.34 8.95
CA ARG A 368 -4.85 -45.29 7.52
C ARG A 368 -3.69 -44.37 7.16
N ILE A 369 -3.13 -43.64 8.11
CA ILE A 369 -2.08 -42.64 7.82
C ILE A 369 -0.66 -43.20 7.84
N GLY A 370 -0.41 -44.29 8.59
CA GLY A 370 0.93 -44.86 8.78
C GLY A 370 1.95 -43.79 9.23
N GLU A 371 3.17 -43.85 8.69
CA GLU A 371 4.22 -42.84 8.93
C GLU A 371 3.97 -41.50 8.21
N ASN A 372 2.95 -41.40 7.36
CA ASN A 372 2.62 -40.19 6.59
C ASN A 372 1.62 -39.27 7.32
N GLY A 373 1.51 -39.42 8.64
CA GLY A 373 0.71 -38.53 9.48
C GLY A 373 1.23 -37.09 9.45
N PRO A 374 0.37 -36.06 9.58
CA PRO A 374 0.80 -34.67 9.77
C PRO A 374 1.81 -34.53 10.92
N HIS A 375 2.89 -33.76 10.67
CA HIS A 375 3.95 -33.49 11.64
C HIS A 375 3.95 -32.01 12.08
N PHE A 376 4.15 -31.79 13.38
CA PHE A 376 4.23 -30.48 13.99
C PHE A 376 5.43 -30.41 14.94
N CYS A 377 6.10 -29.27 14.95
CA CYS A 377 7.12 -28.94 15.95
C CYS A 377 6.56 -27.84 16.84
N VAL A 378 6.23 -28.19 18.08
CA VAL A 378 5.62 -27.28 19.05
C VAL A 378 6.72 -26.70 19.94
N HIS A 379 6.73 -25.39 20.08
CA HIS A 379 7.66 -24.60 20.88
C HIS A 379 6.88 -23.96 22.02
N GLU A 380 7.14 -24.41 23.25
CA GLU A 380 6.55 -23.83 24.46
C GLU A 380 7.47 -22.74 25.00
N VAL A 381 6.94 -21.52 25.18
CA VAL A 381 7.73 -20.33 25.54
C VAL A 381 7.65 -20.06 27.04
N TYR A 382 8.77 -20.14 27.75
CA TYR A 382 8.89 -19.95 29.21
C TYR A 382 9.52 -18.60 29.60
N GLY A 383 9.57 -17.65 28.66
CA GLY A 383 10.11 -16.31 28.85
C GLY A 383 11.59 -16.19 28.46
N ASP A 384 12.48 -16.89 29.17
CA ASP A 384 13.94 -16.88 28.94
C ASP A 384 14.45 -18.08 28.11
N HIS A 385 13.60 -19.07 27.88
CA HIS A 385 13.88 -20.22 27.02
C HIS A 385 12.59 -20.76 26.38
N MET A 386 12.77 -21.65 25.40
CA MET A 386 11.72 -22.44 24.77
C MET A 386 12.03 -23.92 24.87
N GLU A 387 11.00 -24.72 25.11
CA GLU A 387 11.07 -26.18 25.00
C GLU A 387 10.43 -26.65 23.69
N LYS A 388 11.05 -27.63 23.02
CA LYS A 388 10.61 -28.13 21.72
C LYS A 388 10.07 -29.54 21.80
N PHE A 389 8.94 -29.78 21.15
CA PHE A 389 8.27 -31.07 21.08
C PHE A 389 7.90 -31.42 19.64
N GLY A 390 8.22 -32.65 19.22
CA GLY A 390 7.76 -33.26 17.98
C GLY A 390 6.44 -33.97 18.20
N LEU A 391 5.43 -33.61 17.41
CA LEU A 391 4.10 -34.21 17.45
C LEU A 391 3.76 -34.76 16.05
N GLN A 392 3.24 -35.97 16.00
CA GLN A 392 2.84 -36.61 14.75
C GLN A 392 1.52 -37.35 14.93
N ALA A 393 0.60 -37.15 14.00
CA ALA A 393 -0.63 -37.94 13.97
C ALA A 393 -0.30 -39.44 13.83
N GLY A 394 -0.99 -40.29 14.58
CA GLY A 394 -0.71 -41.73 14.65
C GLY A 394 0.35 -42.12 15.68
N LYS A 395 1.08 -41.16 16.27
CA LYS A 395 1.95 -41.40 17.42
C LYS A 395 1.29 -40.87 18.69
N ASN A 396 1.18 -41.73 19.71
CA ASN A 396 0.45 -41.44 20.95
C ASN A 396 1.27 -40.65 21.99
N LYS A 397 2.44 -40.13 21.64
CA LYS A 397 3.35 -39.44 22.57
C LYS A 397 3.99 -38.24 21.90
N THR A 398 4.25 -37.22 22.70
CA THR A 398 5.11 -36.10 22.35
C THR A 398 6.57 -36.54 22.44
N GLU A 399 7.39 -36.13 21.46
CA GLU A 399 8.84 -36.37 21.45
C GLU A 399 9.58 -35.11 21.89
N PRO A 400 10.31 -35.09 23.01
CA PRO A 400 11.11 -33.93 23.38
C PRO A 400 12.30 -33.76 22.42
N LEU A 401 12.40 -32.59 21.79
CA LEU A 401 13.43 -32.27 20.79
C LEU A 401 14.56 -31.38 21.35
N GLY A 402 14.42 -30.90 22.58
CA GLY A 402 15.43 -30.10 23.29
C GLY A 402 14.91 -28.73 23.74
N GLN A 403 15.84 -27.90 24.24
CA GLN A 403 15.56 -26.55 24.73
C GLN A 403 16.43 -25.54 24.00
N GLU A 404 15.92 -24.33 23.80
CA GLU A 404 16.65 -23.21 23.22
C GLU A 404 16.47 -21.93 24.05
N PRO A 405 17.54 -21.16 24.32
CA PRO A 405 17.42 -19.90 25.04
C PRO A 405 16.70 -18.83 24.19
N VAL A 406 15.92 -17.97 24.84
CA VAL A 406 15.26 -16.80 24.25
C VAL A 406 15.98 -15.55 24.72
N PHE A 407 16.64 -14.87 23.79
CA PHE A 407 17.30 -13.58 24.06
C PHE A 407 16.49 -12.45 23.47
N ASP A 408 16.37 -11.34 24.21
CA ASP A 408 15.66 -10.12 23.79
C ASP A 408 14.24 -10.41 23.26
N HIS A 409 13.54 -11.35 23.89
CA HIS A 409 12.18 -11.76 23.51
C HIS A 409 12.05 -12.37 22.10
N VAL A 410 13.15 -12.71 21.43
CA VAL A 410 13.14 -13.23 20.05
C VAL A 410 12.84 -14.72 20.01
N LEU A 411 11.74 -15.11 19.35
CA LEU A 411 11.37 -16.52 19.17
C LEU A 411 11.88 -17.12 17.85
N LEU A 412 11.95 -16.28 16.81
CA LEU A 412 12.34 -16.67 15.47
C LEU A 412 12.99 -15.49 14.78
N GLU A 413 14.15 -15.72 14.16
CA GLU A 413 14.82 -14.73 13.33
C GLU A 413 15.20 -15.35 11.99
N THR A 414 14.75 -14.71 10.91
CA THR A 414 15.09 -15.05 9.53
C THR A 414 15.73 -13.84 8.84
N PRO A 415 16.36 -14.02 7.67
CA PRO A 415 16.87 -12.89 6.89
C PRO A 415 15.78 -11.87 6.49
N GLU A 416 14.52 -12.29 6.42
CA GLU A 416 13.40 -11.45 5.99
C GLU A 416 12.60 -10.84 7.13
N PHE A 417 12.49 -11.51 8.28
CA PHE A 417 11.69 -11.05 9.41
C PHE A 417 12.15 -11.64 10.74
N ARG A 418 11.70 -11.01 11.83
CA ARG A 418 11.87 -11.47 13.21
C ARG A 418 10.51 -11.56 13.89
N ILE A 419 10.33 -12.58 14.73
CA ILE A 419 9.19 -12.72 15.63
C ILE A 419 9.67 -12.58 17.06
N ARG A 420 8.99 -11.74 17.83
CA ARG A 420 9.20 -11.61 19.28
C ARG A 420 7.91 -11.91 20.03
N ALA A 421 8.03 -12.28 21.29
CA ALA A 421 6.88 -12.43 22.17
C ALA A 421 7.13 -11.89 23.58
N VAL A 422 6.09 -11.31 24.17
CA VAL A 422 6.07 -10.90 25.58
C VAL A 422 4.91 -11.58 26.28
N GLU A 423 5.15 -12.04 27.51
CA GLU A 423 4.11 -12.65 28.35
C GLU A 423 3.30 -11.57 29.09
N LEU A 424 1.99 -11.68 28.94
CA LEU A 424 0.93 -10.89 29.54
C LEU A 424 0.06 -11.80 30.42
N ASP A 425 -0.74 -11.18 31.29
CA ASP A 425 -1.61 -11.88 32.24
C ASP A 425 -3.09 -11.78 31.84
N HIS A 426 -3.79 -12.91 31.78
CA HIS A 426 -5.24 -13.04 31.59
C HIS A 426 -5.91 -13.85 32.72
N GLY A 427 -5.23 -14.07 33.84
CA GLY A 427 -5.50 -15.12 34.82
C GLY A 427 -4.80 -16.45 34.47
N ILE A 428 -4.26 -16.53 33.26
CA ILE A 428 -3.31 -17.52 32.75
C ILE A 428 -2.24 -16.78 31.93
N PRO A 429 -1.07 -17.39 31.68
CA PRO A 429 -0.07 -16.81 30.77
C PRO A 429 -0.62 -16.67 29.35
N VAL A 430 -0.52 -15.46 28.79
CA VAL A 430 -0.90 -15.17 27.40
C VAL A 430 0.27 -14.47 26.70
N LEU A 431 0.62 -14.93 25.51
CA LEU A 431 1.68 -14.32 24.72
C LEU A 431 1.11 -13.25 23.79
N ALA A 432 1.70 -12.05 23.81
CA ALA A 432 1.56 -11.10 22.70
C ALA A 432 2.73 -11.26 21.75
N PHE A 433 2.48 -11.17 20.44
CA PHE A 433 3.48 -11.37 19.41
C PHE A 433 3.76 -10.09 18.63
N SER A 434 5.01 -9.91 18.21
CA SER A 434 5.37 -8.92 17.20
C SER A 434 6.01 -9.57 15.99
N PHE A 435 5.54 -9.21 14.81
CA PHE A 435 6.22 -9.45 13.54
C PHE A 435 7.00 -8.19 13.16
N GLU A 436 8.30 -8.31 12.94
CA GLU A 436 9.19 -7.22 12.56
C GLU A 436 9.84 -7.55 11.21
N GLU A 437 9.52 -6.79 10.15
CA GLU A 437 10.18 -6.94 8.84
C GLU A 437 11.62 -6.47 8.95
N MET A 438 12.58 -7.29 8.52
CA MET A 438 13.99 -6.90 8.52
C MET A 438 14.23 -5.77 7.48
N PRO A 439 15.06 -4.76 7.79
CA PRO A 439 15.34 -3.67 6.88
C PRO A 439 15.95 -4.18 5.59
N ARG A 440 15.40 -3.78 4.45
CA ARG A 440 15.88 -4.20 3.13
C ARG A 440 16.66 -3.09 2.43
N LEU A 441 17.87 -3.43 2.00
CA LEU A 441 18.69 -2.58 1.15
C LEU A 441 18.22 -2.70 -0.30
N ASN A 442 17.62 -1.64 -0.82
CA ASN A 442 17.23 -1.53 -2.22
C ASN A 442 18.27 -0.74 -3.00
N ILE A 443 18.52 -1.14 -4.24
CA ILE A 443 19.38 -0.36 -5.14
C ILE A 443 18.56 0.68 -5.89
N GLN A 444 19.10 1.89 -5.92
CA GLN A 444 18.63 2.99 -6.75
C GLN A 444 19.08 2.75 -8.20
N LYS A 445 18.26 2.00 -8.97
CA LYS A 445 18.55 1.69 -10.38
C LYS A 445 18.80 2.94 -11.23
N THR A 446 18.16 4.06 -10.88
CA THR A 446 18.36 5.36 -11.52
C THR A 446 19.79 5.87 -11.29
N ARG A 447 20.33 5.76 -10.08
CA ARG A 447 21.70 6.16 -9.76
C ARG A 447 22.75 5.30 -10.45
N LEU A 448 22.51 3.98 -10.56
CA LEU A 448 23.37 3.11 -11.37
C LEU A 448 23.46 3.59 -12.82
N SER A 449 22.35 4.03 -13.39
CA SER A 449 22.31 4.54 -14.76
C SER A 449 23.02 5.90 -14.89
N GLU A 450 22.91 6.78 -13.89
CA GLU A 450 23.62 8.06 -13.87
C GLU A 450 25.14 7.91 -13.74
N LEU A 451 25.58 6.89 -12.99
CA LEU A 451 27.00 6.57 -12.80
C LEU A 451 27.58 5.67 -13.90
N ASN A 452 26.77 5.27 -14.89
CA ASN A 452 27.13 4.34 -15.97
C ASN A 452 27.68 2.98 -15.47
N ILE A 453 27.24 2.52 -14.30
CA ILE A 453 27.66 1.23 -13.73
C ILE A 453 26.60 0.17 -14.03
N ALA A 454 27.00 -0.90 -14.73
CA ALA A 454 26.11 -2.00 -15.03
C ALA A 454 25.73 -2.80 -13.76
N PRO A 455 24.46 -3.21 -13.59
CA PRO A 455 24.07 -4.08 -12.49
C PRO A 455 24.71 -5.47 -12.64
N GLY A 456 25.19 -6.06 -11.55
CA GLY A 456 25.84 -7.37 -11.56
C GLY A 456 25.99 -7.99 -10.16
N PRO A 457 26.71 -9.13 -10.03
CA PRO A 457 26.86 -9.87 -8.78
C PRO A 457 27.45 -9.07 -7.61
N TRP A 458 28.29 -8.07 -7.91
CA TRP A 458 28.88 -7.14 -6.93
C TRP A 458 27.83 -6.40 -6.08
N ILE A 459 26.60 -6.28 -6.57
CA ILE A 459 25.46 -5.74 -5.82
C ILE A 459 25.13 -6.61 -4.61
N GLY A 460 25.15 -7.93 -4.78
CA GLY A 460 24.89 -8.88 -3.71
C GLY A 460 25.99 -8.80 -2.65
N GLU A 461 27.24 -8.71 -3.10
CA GLU A 461 28.41 -8.51 -2.23
C GLU A 461 28.31 -7.20 -1.45
N LEU A 462 27.99 -6.08 -2.11
CA LEU A 462 27.76 -4.78 -1.46
C LEU A 462 26.71 -4.89 -0.35
N LYS A 463 25.54 -5.46 -0.66
CA LYS A 463 24.45 -5.61 0.34
C LYS A 463 24.88 -6.48 1.52
N HIS A 464 25.62 -7.54 1.26
CA HIS A 464 26.14 -8.45 2.29
C HIS A 464 27.14 -7.76 3.21
N MET A 465 28.10 -7.01 2.67
CA MET A 465 29.10 -6.30 3.47
C MET A 465 28.46 -5.21 4.34
N ILE A 466 27.47 -4.49 3.80
CA ILE A 466 26.71 -3.50 4.57
C ILE A 466 25.85 -4.15 5.64
N ALA A 467 25.20 -5.29 5.35
CA ALA A 467 24.43 -6.03 6.35
C ALA A 467 25.31 -6.53 7.52
N LYS A 468 26.58 -6.85 7.27
CA LYS A 468 27.58 -7.18 8.30
C LYS A 468 28.17 -5.97 9.03
N GLY A 469 27.75 -4.74 8.69
CA GLY A 469 28.31 -3.51 9.24
C GLY A 469 29.72 -3.17 8.73
N ASN A 470 30.26 -3.91 7.75
CA ASN A 470 31.60 -3.69 7.22
C ASN A 470 31.56 -2.68 6.05
N ARG A 471 31.61 -1.39 6.39
CA ARG A 471 31.56 -0.28 5.42
C ARG A 471 32.90 -0.06 4.70
N ASP A 472 34.01 -0.53 5.26
CA ASP A 472 35.36 -0.31 4.69
C ASP A 472 35.76 -1.38 3.67
N ALA A 473 34.96 -2.43 3.54
CA ALA A 473 35.16 -3.47 2.54
C ALA A 473 35.24 -2.92 1.12
N MET A 474 36.26 -3.32 0.36
CA MET A 474 36.42 -2.93 -1.04
C MET A 474 35.56 -3.81 -1.95
N ILE A 475 34.70 -3.19 -2.76
CA ILE A 475 33.86 -3.85 -3.76
C ILE A 475 34.40 -3.50 -5.14
N ARG A 476 34.66 -4.53 -5.95
CA ARG A 476 35.11 -4.37 -7.34
C ARG A 476 33.91 -4.20 -8.27
N LEU A 477 33.89 -3.11 -9.01
CA LEU A 477 32.86 -2.76 -9.98
C LEU A 477 33.17 -3.35 -11.38
N PRO A 478 32.16 -3.43 -12.27
CA PRO A 478 32.33 -3.97 -13.63
C PRO A 478 33.31 -3.18 -14.51
N ASP A 479 33.55 -1.91 -14.19
CA ASP A 479 34.54 -1.05 -14.86
C ASP A 479 35.97 -1.22 -14.31
N ASN A 480 36.20 -2.26 -13.49
CA ASN A 480 37.44 -2.56 -12.76
C ASN A 480 37.84 -1.54 -11.68
N THR A 481 36.98 -0.57 -11.36
CA THR A 481 37.23 0.29 -10.20
C THR A 481 36.91 -0.45 -8.91
N CYS A 482 37.60 -0.10 -7.82
CA CYS A 482 37.32 -0.61 -6.48
C CYS A 482 36.90 0.54 -5.58
N LEU A 483 35.71 0.46 -5.00
CA LEU A 483 35.18 1.45 -4.06
C LEU A 483 34.80 0.79 -2.75
N THR A 484 34.83 1.54 -1.65
CA THR A 484 34.37 1.03 -0.37
C THR A 484 32.86 0.79 -0.38
N ALA A 485 32.43 -0.24 0.33
CA ALA A 485 31.02 -0.58 0.48
C ALA A 485 30.22 0.60 1.03
N GLY A 486 30.77 1.36 1.98
CA GLY A 486 30.14 2.54 2.56
C GLY A 486 29.84 3.63 1.52
N LYS A 487 30.82 3.98 0.67
CA LYS A 487 30.63 4.98 -0.38
C LYS A 487 29.55 4.55 -1.39
N LEU A 488 29.64 3.29 -1.83
CA LEU A 488 28.62 2.72 -2.72
C LEU A 488 27.24 2.64 -2.06
N ALA A 489 27.17 2.37 -0.75
CA ALA A 489 25.91 2.31 -0.02
C ALA A 489 25.23 3.67 0.05
N ASP A 490 25.98 4.72 0.37
CA ASP A 490 25.44 6.07 0.50
C ASP A 490 24.94 6.61 -0.85
N ASP A 491 25.64 6.27 -1.95
CA ASP A 491 25.29 6.73 -3.30
C ASP A 491 24.17 5.88 -3.95
N LEU A 492 24.16 4.57 -3.72
CA LEU A 492 23.35 3.61 -4.50
C LEU A 492 22.26 2.92 -3.70
N LEU A 493 22.37 2.81 -2.38
CA LEU A 493 21.38 2.09 -1.58
C LEU A 493 20.31 3.04 -1.04
N THR A 494 19.11 2.50 -0.88
CA THR A 494 18.05 3.11 -0.10
C THR A 494 17.57 2.05 0.88
N VAL A 495 17.53 2.40 2.16
CA VAL A 495 16.97 1.53 3.20
C VAL A 495 15.46 1.65 3.13
N ARG A 496 14.77 0.53 2.85
CA ARG A 496 13.34 0.47 3.10
C ARG A 496 13.14 0.35 4.61
N PRO A 497 12.36 1.24 5.25
CA PRO A 497 12.15 1.18 6.69
C PRO A 497 11.48 -0.15 7.06
N ALA A 498 11.99 -0.76 8.13
CA ALA A 498 11.38 -1.91 8.78
C ALA A 498 9.97 -1.55 9.23
N ARG A 499 9.05 -2.51 9.14
CA ARG A 499 7.67 -2.35 9.62
C ARG A 499 7.41 -3.39 10.69
N LYS A 500 6.72 -2.95 11.74
CA LYS A 500 6.35 -3.76 12.88
C LYS A 500 4.84 -3.93 12.95
N MET A 501 4.39 -5.16 13.13
CA MET A 501 3.02 -5.51 13.49
C MET A 501 3.03 -6.10 14.89
N VAL A 502 2.09 -5.70 15.73
CA VAL A 502 1.86 -6.31 17.04
C VAL A 502 0.47 -6.91 17.09
N TYR A 503 0.38 -8.08 17.70
CA TYR A 503 -0.85 -8.84 17.91
C TYR A 503 -0.96 -9.19 19.39
N ALA A 504 -2.00 -8.69 20.04
CA ALA A 504 -2.32 -8.95 21.44
C ALA A 504 -3.83 -9.12 21.60
N THR A 505 -4.23 -10.16 22.32
CA THR A 505 -5.62 -10.51 22.64
C THR A 505 -5.67 -11.02 24.07
N ASP A 506 -6.86 -11.04 24.66
CA ASP A 506 -7.18 -11.68 25.94
C ASP A 506 -6.16 -11.35 27.03
N LEU A 507 -6.19 -10.11 27.53
CA LEU A 507 -5.31 -9.65 28.60
C LEU A 507 -6.06 -8.81 29.63
N ALA A 508 -5.71 -9.00 30.89
CA ALA A 508 -6.25 -8.24 31.99
C ALA A 508 -5.77 -6.77 31.91
N ASP A 509 -6.67 -5.83 32.20
CA ASP A 509 -6.37 -4.40 32.21
C ASP A 509 -5.60 -3.96 33.46
N THR A 510 -4.36 -4.45 33.60
CA THR A 510 -3.45 -4.14 34.71
C THR A 510 -2.36 -3.16 34.28
N ALA A 511 -1.81 -2.37 35.21
CA ALA A 511 -0.71 -1.46 34.92
C ALA A 511 0.51 -2.18 34.31
N SER A 512 0.87 -3.35 34.86
CA SER A 512 1.96 -4.19 34.35
C SER A 512 1.74 -4.62 32.89
N ASN A 513 0.53 -5.11 32.55
CA ASN A 513 0.22 -5.48 31.17
C ASN A 513 0.24 -4.29 30.23
N ARG A 514 -0.33 -3.15 30.66
CA ARG A 514 -0.30 -1.90 29.88
C ARG A 514 1.14 -1.47 29.60
N ASP A 515 2.00 -1.41 30.61
CA ASP A 515 3.40 -0.95 30.45
C ASP A 515 4.19 -1.87 29.50
N LYS A 516 4.07 -3.20 29.70
CA LYS A 516 4.67 -4.20 28.81
C LYS A 516 4.18 -4.03 27.37
N LEU A 517 2.87 -3.93 27.18
CA LEU A 517 2.27 -3.88 25.84
C LEU A 517 2.53 -2.54 25.14
N ILE A 518 2.55 -1.41 25.87
CA ILE A 518 2.90 -0.10 25.33
C ILE A 518 4.35 -0.10 24.82
N LEU A 519 5.29 -0.59 25.64
CA LEU A 519 6.69 -0.71 25.25
C LEU A 519 6.85 -1.65 24.05
N PHE A 520 6.16 -2.78 24.09
CA PHE A 520 6.25 -3.79 23.04
C PHE A 520 5.63 -3.35 21.72
N ALA A 521 4.53 -2.57 21.75
CA ALA A 521 3.84 -2.03 20.59
C ALA A 521 4.40 -0.69 20.10
N GLN A 522 5.44 -0.16 20.73
CA GLN A 522 5.95 1.17 20.45
C GLN A 522 6.31 1.36 18.96
N ASN A 523 5.74 2.40 18.34
CA ASN A 523 5.89 2.75 16.93
C ASN A 523 5.52 1.61 15.94
N ALA A 524 4.66 0.67 16.35
CA ALA A 524 4.17 -0.36 15.44
C ALA A 524 3.38 0.28 14.27
N HIS A 525 3.59 -0.22 13.06
CA HIS A 525 2.81 0.18 11.89
C HIS A 525 1.35 -0.29 12.03
N THR A 526 1.15 -1.50 12.56
CA THR A 526 -0.18 -2.08 12.77
C THR A 526 -0.25 -2.74 14.13
N PHE A 527 -1.26 -2.40 14.91
CA PHE A 527 -1.52 -3.02 16.21
C PHE A 527 -2.91 -3.66 16.22
N PHE A 528 -2.94 -4.99 16.20
CA PHE A 528 -4.14 -5.76 16.50
C PHE A 528 -4.23 -5.89 18.01
N CYS A 529 -5.29 -5.34 18.59
CA CYS A 529 -5.50 -5.32 20.04
C CYS A 529 -6.95 -5.68 20.36
N GLU A 530 -7.18 -6.53 21.35
CA GLU A 530 -8.55 -6.80 21.79
C GLU A 530 -9.26 -5.55 22.33
N ALA A 531 -10.58 -5.53 22.17
CA ALA A 531 -11.46 -4.52 22.72
C ALA A 531 -12.83 -5.16 23.04
N ALA A 532 -12.83 -6.13 23.95
CA ALA A 532 -13.99 -6.98 24.21
C ALA A 532 -15.23 -6.21 24.70
N PHE A 533 -15.02 -5.14 25.50
CA PHE A 533 -16.09 -4.40 26.16
C PHE A 533 -15.92 -2.88 26.07
N THR A 534 -17.01 -2.13 26.00
CA THR A 534 -17.00 -0.67 26.28
C THR A 534 -16.76 -0.40 27.77
N LEU A 535 -16.37 0.82 28.12
CA LEU A 535 -16.19 1.28 29.50
C LEU A 535 -17.48 1.12 30.33
N LYS A 536 -18.67 1.20 29.70
CA LYS A 536 -19.95 0.91 30.34
C LYS A 536 -19.99 -0.47 31.01
N HIS A 537 -19.20 -1.42 30.50
CA HIS A 537 -19.12 -2.80 30.98
C HIS A 537 -17.76 -3.14 31.61
N GLU A 538 -17.04 -2.15 32.15
CA GLU A 538 -15.71 -2.33 32.77
C GLU A 538 -15.68 -3.45 33.83
N LYS A 539 -16.71 -3.53 34.69
CA LYS A 539 -16.80 -4.60 35.70
C LYS A 539 -16.80 -6.00 35.07
N LYS A 540 -17.46 -6.15 33.91
CA LYS A 540 -17.51 -7.42 33.19
C LYS A 540 -16.17 -7.72 32.52
N ALA A 541 -15.56 -6.71 31.90
CA ALA A 541 -14.21 -6.81 31.33
C ALA A 541 -13.20 -7.29 32.38
N ARG A 542 -13.18 -6.64 33.55
CA ARG A 542 -12.32 -7.02 34.68
C ARG A 542 -12.59 -8.43 35.20
N SER A 543 -13.85 -8.83 35.32
CA SER A 543 -14.21 -10.17 35.81
C SER A 543 -13.82 -11.30 34.84
N ALA A 544 -13.73 -10.98 33.55
CA ALA A 544 -13.34 -11.90 32.51
C ALA A 544 -11.90 -11.68 32.03
N SER A 545 -11.12 -10.86 32.76
CA SER A 545 -9.73 -10.53 32.44
C SER A 545 -9.49 -9.96 31.03
N HIS A 546 -10.40 -9.15 30.49
CA HIS A 546 -10.25 -8.50 29.17
C HIS A 546 -10.06 -6.99 29.26
N LEU A 547 -9.52 -6.40 28.18
CA LEU A 547 -9.51 -4.96 27.97
C LEU A 547 -10.89 -4.36 27.70
N THR A 548 -10.99 -3.07 28.03
CA THR A 548 -12.05 -2.21 27.49
C THR A 548 -11.62 -1.55 26.17
N ALA A 549 -12.59 -1.08 25.38
CA ALA A 549 -12.37 -0.30 24.16
C ALA A 549 -11.58 0.97 24.44
N ARG A 550 -11.89 1.67 25.52
CA ARG A 550 -11.07 2.79 26.01
C ARG A 550 -9.63 2.37 26.32
N ALA A 551 -9.42 1.27 27.04
CA ALA A 551 -8.08 0.77 27.36
C ALA A 551 -7.26 0.45 26.09
N CYS A 552 -7.88 -0.23 25.11
CA CYS A 552 -7.30 -0.49 23.80
C CYS A 552 -6.82 0.82 23.13
N GLY A 553 -7.69 1.84 23.12
CA GLY A 553 -7.36 3.17 22.59
C GLY A 553 -6.21 3.87 23.34
N GLU A 554 -6.21 3.82 24.67
CA GLU A 554 -5.18 4.41 25.53
C GLU A 554 -3.80 3.76 25.29
N ILE A 555 -3.75 2.43 25.24
CA ILE A 555 -2.52 1.66 24.96
C ILE A 555 -2.00 2.00 23.55
N ALA A 556 -2.87 1.96 22.54
CA ALA A 556 -2.50 2.26 21.16
C ALA A 556 -1.97 3.70 21.01
N GLN A 557 -2.62 4.66 21.69
CA GLN A 557 -2.20 6.06 21.67
C GLN A 557 -0.83 6.23 22.33
N ALA A 558 -0.64 5.66 23.52
CA ALA A 558 0.62 5.72 24.28
C ALA A 558 1.79 5.04 23.55
N ALA A 559 1.53 3.92 22.86
CA ALA A 559 2.51 3.22 22.04
C ALA A 559 2.86 3.94 20.73
N ASN A 560 2.18 5.05 20.41
CA ASN A 560 2.39 5.80 19.17
C ASN A 560 2.26 4.93 17.88
N VAL A 561 1.28 4.02 17.84
CA VAL A 561 1.09 3.14 16.67
C VAL A 561 0.60 3.91 15.45
N GLU A 562 1.00 3.52 14.24
CA GLU A 562 0.50 4.16 13.01
C GLU A 562 -0.97 3.84 12.75
N GLN A 563 -1.42 2.62 13.08
CA GLN A 563 -2.83 2.25 13.09
C GLN A 563 -3.15 1.15 14.10
N VAL A 564 -4.36 1.18 14.67
CA VAL A 564 -4.92 0.14 15.54
C VAL A 564 -6.14 -0.53 14.90
N ILE A 565 -6.20 -1.85 14.99
CA ILE A 565 -7.34 -2.68 14.58
C ILE A 565 -7.89 -3.34 15.85
N PRO A 566 -8.93 -2.76 16.47
CA PRO A 566 -9.57 -3.38 17.60
C PRO A 566 -10.36 -4.61 17.14
N PHE A 567 -10.29 -5.69 17.90
CA PHE A 567 -11.02 -6.93 17.59
C PHE A 567 -11.43 -7.69 18.85
N HIS A 568 -11.93 -8.92 18.69
CA HIS A 568 -12.43 -9.78 19.76
C HIS A 568 -13.59 -9.14 20.53
N PHE A 569 -14.50 -8.50 19.80
CA PHE A 569 -15.65 -7.83 20.39
C PHE A 569 -16.61 -8.84 20.99
N SER A 570 -17.13 -8.54 22.17
CA SER A 570 -18.25 -9.31 22.72
C SER A 570 -19.43 -9.30 21.74
N LYS A 571 -20.04 -10.48 21.52
CA LYS A 571 -21.28 -10.64 20.71
C LYS A 571 -22.41 -9.70 21.11
N ARG A 572 -22.37 -9.16 22.33
CA ARG A 572 -23.26 -8.08 22.81
C ARG A 572 -23.34 -6.90 21.84
N TYR A 573 -22.24 -6.54 21.18
CA TYR A 573 -22.17 -5.38 20.30
C TYR A 573 -22.44 -5.73 18.83
N GLU A 574 -22.89 -6.95 18.50
CA GLU A 574 -23.08 -7.39 17.10
C GLU A 574 -24.05 -6.50 16.32
N HIS A 575 -25.07 -5.96 17.00
CA HIS A 575 -26.05 -5.03 16.41
C HIS A 575 -25.64 -3.54 16.54
N GLY A 576 -24.50 -3.25 17.15
CA GLY A 576 -24.01 -1.89 17.42
C GLY A 576 -22.49 -1.82 17.57
N PRO A 577 -21.67 -2.30 16.60
CA PRO A 577 -20.21 -2.29 16.71
C PRO A 577 -19.62 -0.88 16.85
N GLN A 578 -20.35 0.13 16.36
CA GLN A 578 -19.90 1.52 16.40
C GLN A 578 -19.66 2.01 17.84
N GLU A 579 -20.35 1.47 18.84
CA GLU A 579 -20.09 1.84 20.24
C GLU A 579 -18.63 1.56 20.66
N ILE A 580 -18.08 0.41 20.24
CA ILE A 580 -16.68 0.07 20.52
C ILE A 580 -15.75 0.99 19.71
N TYR A 581 -16.03 1.17 18.42
CA TYR A 581 -15.20 2.01 17.56
C TYR A 581 -15.15 3.47 18.00
N ASP A 582 -16.29 4.06 18.36
CA ASP A 582 -16.37 5.44 18.82
C ASP A 582 -15.61 5.64 20.14
N GLU A 583 -15.66 4.65 21.04
CA GLU A 583 -14.90 4.69 22.30
C GLU A 583 -13.39 4.60 22.05
N VAL A 584 -12.92 3.69 21.20
CA VAL A 584 -11.50 3.63 20.79
C VAL A 584 -11.09 4.95 20.12
N ARG A 585 -11.92 5.46 19.20
CA ARG A 585 -11.66 6.70 18.44
C ARG A 585 -11.59 7.93 19.33
N SER A 586 -12.31 7.94 20.45
CA SER A 586 -12.28 9.05 21.42
C SER A 586 -10.90 9.26 22.05
N VAL A 587 -10.06 8.23 22.06
CA VAL A 587 -8.69 8.28 22.61
C VAL A 587 -7.63 8.18 21.51
N CYS A 588 -7.82 7.33 20.51
CA CYS A 588 -6.89 7.10 19.43
C CYS A 588 -7.55 7.33 18.07
N THR A 589 -7.18 8.42 17.40
CA THR A 589 -7.72 8.78 16.08
C THR A 589 -7.23 7.87 14.94
N ARG A 590 -6.20 7.03 15.19
CA ARG A 590 -5.53 6.15 14.23
C ARG A 590 -6.22 4.77 14.12
N LEU A 591 -7.53 4.78 14.17
CA LEU A 591 -8.37 3.58 14.20
C LEU A 591 -8.71 3.08 12.79
N VAL A 592 -8.61 1.76 12.60
CA VAL A 592 -9.19 1.04 11.48
C VAL A 592 -10.55 0.49 11.88
N SER A 593 -11.63 1.05 11.31
CA SER A 593 -13.00 0.59 11.54
C SER A 593 -13.60 -0.10 10.31
N LEU A 594 -14.56 -0.99 10.53
CA LEU A 594 -15.43 -1.51 9.47
C LEU A 594 -16.31 -0.36 8.96
N CYS A 595 -16.16 -0.01 7.67
CA CYS A 595 -17.03 0.97 7.00
C CYS A 595 -18.37 0.34 6.63
#